data_AF-C0ZUH0-F1
#
_entry.id   AF-C0ZUH0-F1
#
_cell.length_a   1.000
_cell.length_b   1.000
_cell.length_c   1.000
_cell.angle_alpha   90.00
_cell.angle_beta   90.00
_cell.angle_gamma   90.00
#
_symmetry.space_group_name_H-M   'P 1'
#
loop_
_entity.id
_entity.type
_entity.pdbx_description
1 polymer ?
#
loop_
_entity_poly.entity_id
_entity_poly.type
_entity_poly.pdbx_seq_one_letter_code
_entity_poly.pdbx_strand_id
1 'polypeptide(L)'
;MPLDLRAILTTVAALLSGILAALALTNPVLRDWAIVASPSEVDRWISSGPTAVGLGAVIAVLACAISQRRGSRRAAWIAIAVGVAVIAIVRAVVPEVASLDLLIALIIVKSVAAGTILGCVVAVSWDRTATKNATLLGVLATFLAIRTFAGGTARMTTSSVGEPSWWLIGATAAAAIACAVTAQAGFRIRKPDSGEIRIALVVITALAIGHRVLGAVIDRQQYASEATAWIVMVLAAGAALALTWIAAYRLGDASGAGGKFLWAATALAAASAPLFVDIAKGSGHWGDLKSPWVLVLFAALPVAVGLRLHKQVPNFVPIAVLVAVPLSELLPFDSAHGVWSIALKIAALGLAAGLLFGSLAPGSLVDATLGLAIPFAAMTFSSIAILTDQLTAPPELTAADIQRLMERPIPAHVSANGGLFGRGIGITIDYVTPQTVGAAILFALIIGFCGAAILRRSHPPVEVSEPTETA
;
A
#
# COMPACT_ATOMS: atom_id res chain seq x y z
N MET A 1 3.19 9.62 -36.82
CA MET A 1 3.80 10.53 -35.83
C MET A 1 5.15 9.97 -35.44
N PRO A 2 6.25 10.74 -35.50
CA PRO A 2 7.56 10.25 -35.07
C PRO A 2 7.54 9.93 -33.57
N LEU A 3 8.15 8.80 -33.18
CA LEU A 3 8.29 8.40 -31.79
C LEU A 3 9.20 9.40 -31.07
N ASP A 4 8.65 10.18 -30.14
CA ASP A 4 9.45 11.02 -29.25
C ASP A 4 10.15 10.12 -28.21
N LEU A 5 11.35 9.65 -28.55
CA LEU A 5 12.19 8.78 -27.72
C LEU A 5 12.35 9.32 -26.29
N ARG A 6 12.37 10.65 -26.13
CA ARG A 6 12.50 11.30 -24.83
C ARG A 6 11.21 11.17 -24.01
N ALA A 7 10.05 11.31 -24.65
CA ALA A 7 8.77 11.06 -23.99
C ALA A 7 8.67 9.60 -23.53
N ILE A 8 9.11 8.65 -24.34
CA ILE A 8 9.14 7.22 -23.98
C ILE A 8 10.08 7.01 -22.78
N LEU A 9 11.31 7.52 -22.86
CA LEU A 9 12.30 7.41 -21.79
C LEU A 9 11.78 7.96 -20.46
N THR A 10 11.19 9.16 -20.47
CA THR A 10 10.62 9.76 -19.24
C THR A 10 9.43 8.97 -18.69
N THR A 11 8.63 8.34 -19.56
CA THR A 11 7.52 7.49 -19.16
C THR A 11 8.01 6.19 -18.51
N VAL A 12 9.02 5.55 -19.11
CA VAL A 12 9.66 4.36 -18.55
C VAL A 12 10.36 4.69 -17.24
N ALA A 13 11.09 5.81 -17.15
CA ALA A 13 11.74 6.24 -15.92
C ALA A 13 10.72 6.52 -14.81
N ALA A 14 9.58 7.12 -15.13
CA ALA A 14 8.49 7.38 -14.20
C ALA A 14 7.85 6.09 -13.68
N LEU A 15 7.66 5.09 -14.57
CA LEU A 15 7.18 3.75 -14.20
C LEU A 15 8.15 3.05 -13.25
N LEU A 16 9.42 2.94 -13.65
CA LEU A 16 10.47 2.25 -12.88
C LEU A 16 10.71 2.90 -11.51
N SER A 17 10.71 4.23 -11.46
CA SER A 17 10.85 4.97 -10.20
C SER A 17 9.64 4.75 -9.28
N GLY A 18 8.43 4.70 -9.85
CA GLY A 18 7.21 4.37 -9.10
C GLY A 18 7.23 2.95 -8.53
N ILE A 19 7.66 1.97 -9.34
CA ILE A 19 7.85 0.57 -8.90
C ILE A 19 8.87 0.49 -7.77
N LEU A 20 10.05 1.07 -7.94
CA LEU A 20 11.11 1.00 -6.93
C LEU A 20 10.72 1.69 -5.62
N ALA A 21 10.09 2.87 -5.70
CA ALA A 21 9.62 3.58 -4.52
C ALA A 21 8.54 2.80 -3.76
N ALA A 22 7.53 2.29 -4.48
CA ALA A 22 6.49 1.46 -3.88
C ALA A 22 7.06 0.17 -3.27
N LEU A 23 8.05 -0.44 -3.93
CA LEU A 23 8.70 -1.65 -3.42
C LEU A 23 9.42 -1.38 -2.11
N ALA A 24 10.21 -0.31 -2.06
CA ALA A 24 10.97 0.06 -0.88
C ALA A 24 10.12 0.64 0.26
N LEU A 25 8.97 1.24 -0.02
CA LEU A 25 7.99 1.69 0.98
C LEU A 25 7.08 0.58 1.49
N THR A 26 6.94 -0.52 0.76
CA THR A 26 6.14 -1.65 1.24
C THR A 26 6.95 -2.46 2.24
N ASN A 27 6.51 -2.42 3.49
CA ASN A 27 7.02 -3.28 4.53
C ASN A 27 5.86 -4.01 5.21
N PRO A 28 5.51 -5.23 4.77
CA PRO A 28 4.48 -6.02 5.42
C PRO A 28 4.88 -6.31 6.87
N VAL A 29 3.97 -6.05 7.81
CA VAL A 29 4.05 -6.58 9.17
C VAL A 29 3.77 -8.08 9.09
N LEU A 30 4.78 -8.86 8.70
CA LEU A 30 4.75 -10.31 8.92
C LEU A 30 5.15 -10.55 10.38
N ARG A 31 4.59 -11.57 11.02
CA ARG A 31 5.02 -12.03 12.36
C ARG A 31 6.07 -13.14 12.28
N ASP A 32 6.16 -13.82 11.12
CA ASP A 32 7.09 -14.92 10.88
C ASP A 32 8.45 -14.43 10.40
N TRP A 33 9.12 -13.64 11.24
CA TRP A 33 10.49 -13.24 10.98
C TRP A 33 11.39 -14.29 11.61
N ALA A 34 12.11 -15.02 10.76
CA ALA A 34 13.14 -15.96 11.18
C ALA A 34 14.41 -15.20 11.64
N ILE A 35 14.25 -14.30 12.61
CA ILE A 35 15.33 -13.63 13.33
C ILE A 35 15.42 -14.28 14.70
N VAL A 36 16.55 -14.92 14.98
CA VAL A 36 16.87 -15.40 16.33
C VAL A 36 17.36 -14.20 17.15
N ALA A 37 16.45 -13.55 17.87
CA ALA A 37 16.72 -12.42 18.75
C ALA A 37 15.86 -12.49 20.02
N SER A 38 16.17 -11.68 21.04
CA SER A 38 15.34 -11.61 22.23
C SER A 38 13.92 -11.08 21.90
N PRO A 39 12.88 -11.44 22.67
CA PRO A 39 11.52 -10.95 22.43
C PRO A 39 11.42 -9.42 22.34
N SER A 40 12.17 -8.70 23.19
CA SER A 40 12.23 -7.25 23.16
C SER A 40 12.86 -6.66 21.90
N GLU A 41 13.80 -7.36 21.28
CA GLU A 41 14.44 -6.94 20.02
C GLU A 41 13.52 -7.21 18.82
N VAL A 42 12.81 -8.33 18.83
CA VAL A 42 11.79 -8.65 17.84
C VAL A 42 10.64 -7.63 17.89
N ASP A 43 10.17 -7.26 19.08
CA ASP A 43 9.14 -6.23 19.26
C ASP A 43 9.62 -4.86 18.74
N ARG A 44 10.86 -4.46 19.07
CA ARG A 44 11.47 -3.22 18.56
C ARG A 44 11.52 -3.23 17.04
N TRP A 45 11.97 -4.32 16.47
CA TRP A 45 12.06 -4.49 15.03
C TRP A 45 10.69 -4.38 14.34
N ILE A 46 9.69 -5.14 14.78
CA ILE A 46 8.31 -5.11 14.26
C ILE A 46 7.74 -3.69 14.36
N SER A 47 7.99 -3.00 15.48
CA SER A 47 7.50 -1.65 15.73
C SER A 47 8.19 -0.56 14.88
N SER A 48 9.37 -0.84 14.31
CA SER A 48 10.19 0.10 13.54
C SER A 48 9.70 0.27 12.09
N GLY A 49 9.15 -0.79 11.50
CA GLY A 49 8.65 -0.80 10.12
C GLY A 49 7.61 0.30 9.82
N PRO A 50 6.50 0.36 10.57
CA PRO A 50 5.49 1.42 10.44
C PRO A 50 6.08 2.84 10.53
N THR A 51 7.06 3.02 11.42
CA THR A 51 7.71 4.32 11.67
C THR A 51 8.59 4.73 10.49
N ALA A 52 9.35 3.79 9.93
CA ALA A 52 10.18 4.02 8.75
C ALA A 52 9.32 4.42 7.53
N VAL A 53 8.21 3.71 7.28
CA VAL A 53 7.30 4.02 6.17
C VAL A 53 6.60 5.37 6.36
N GLY A 54 6.14 5.68 7.58
CA GLY A 54 5.58 6.98 7.92
C GLY A 54 6.57 8.13 7.66
N LEU A 55 7.84 7.96 8.05
CA LEU A 55 8.89 8.94 7.75
C LEU A 55 9.12 9.06 6.23
N GLY A 56 9.16 7.95 5.50
CA GLY A 56 9.26 7.93 4.05
C GLY A 56 8.13 8.73 3.36
N ALA A 57 6.90 8.62 3.86
CA ALA A 57 5.76 9.37 3.36
C ALA A 57 5.91 10.90 3.58
N VAL A 58 6.39 11.32 4.75
CA VAL A 58 6.70 12.74 5.04
C VAL A 58 7.81 13.25 4.11
N ILE A 59 8.87 12.46 3.93
CA ILE A 59 9.99 12.79 3.03
C ILE A 59 9.52 12.88 1.57
N ALA A 60 8.55 12.08 1.13
CA ALA A 60 8.01 12.19 -0.21
C ALA A 60 7.39 13.57 -0.47
N VAL A 61 6.54 14.05 0.44
CA VAL A 61 5.93 15.39 0.36
C VAL A 61 7.02 16.47 0.37
N LEU A 62 8.02 16.35 1.24
CA LEU A 62 9.13 17.31 1.32
C LEU A 62 9.97 17.33 0.04
N ALA A 63 10.33 16.17 -0.51
CA ALA A 63 11.10 16.02 -1.74
C ALA A 63 10.35 16.59 -2.95
N CYS A 64 9.03 16.37 -3.00
CA CYS A 64 8.15 16.98 -4.01
C CYS A 64 8.19 18.51 -3.89
N ALA A 65 7.97 19.05 -2.69
CA ALA A 65 7.98 20.49 -2.45
C ALA A 65 9.33 21.16 -2.78
N ILE A 66 10.45 20.53 -2.41
CA ILE A 66 11.80 21.01 -2.74
C ILE A 66 12.02 20.99 -4.26
N SER A 67 11.58 19.93 -4.94
CA SER A 67 11.67 19.81 -6.39
C SER A 67 10.87 20.89 -7.11
N GLN A 68 9.65 21.16 -6.64
CA GLN A 68 8.80 22.24 -7.14
C GLN A 68 9.42 23.63 -6.90
N ARG A 69 9.99 23.88 -5.71
CA ARG A 69 10.69 25.15 -5.40
C ARG A 69 11.90 25.38 -6.30
N ARG A 70 12.69 24.33 -6.55
CA ARG A 70 13.83 24.40 -7.47
C ARG A 70 13.41 24.58 -8.93
N GLY A 71 12.23 24.09 -9.30
CA GLY A 71 11.68 24.21 -10.66
C GLY A 71 12.46 23.43 -11.72
N SER A 72 13.48 22.65 -11.37
CA SER A 72 14.38 21.96 -12.30
C SER A 72 14.08 20.46 -12.36
N ARG A 73 13.58 20.00 -13.51
CA ARG A 73 13.38 18.57 -13.77
C ARG A 73 14.69 17.79 -13.72
N ARG A 74 15.79 18.38 -14.19
CA ARG A 74 17.13 17.76 -14.11
C ARG A 74 17.53 17.48 -12.67
N ALA A 75 17.33 18.45 -11.78
CA ALA A 75 17.66 18.29 -10.36
C ALA A 75 16.83 17.18 -9.69
N ALA A 76 15.55 17.07 -10.03
CA ALA A 76 14.69 16.02 -9.50
C ALA A 76 15.09 14.62 -10.02
N TRP A 77 15.45 14.46 -11.29
CA TRP A 77 15.99 13.20 -11.80
C TRP A 77 17.33 12.80 -11.18
N ILE A 78 18.20 13.78 -10.89
CA ILE A 78 19.43 13.55 -10.12
C ILE A 78 19.08 13.07 -8.70
N ALA A 79 18.12 13.70 -8.03
CA ALA A 79 17.69 13.29 -6.70
C ALA A 79 17.10 11.86 -6.69
N ILE A 80 16.37 11.47 -7.73
CA ILE A 80 15.93 10.08 -7.92
C ILE A 80 17.15 9.16 -8.04
N ALA A 81 18.12 9.46 -8.89
CA ALA A 81 19.32 8.65 -9.05
C ALA A 81 20.12 8.50 -7.74
N VAL A 82 20.21 9.57 -6.94
CA VAL A 82 20.81 9.52 -5.60
C VAL A 82 20.01 8.61 -4.66
N GLY A 83 18.67 8.72 -4.64
CA GLY A 83 17.82 7.81 -3.87
C GLY A 83 18.00 6.34 -4.28
N VAL A 84 18.10 6.06 -5.58
CA VAL A 84 18.36 4.72 -6.11
C VAL A 84 19.73 4.21 -5.65
N ALA A 85 20.76 5.05 -5.66
CA ALA A 85 22.09 4.70 -5.16
C ALA A 85 22.07 4.37 -3.65
N VAL A 86 21.29 5.11 -2.85
CA VAL A 86 21.11 4.79 -1.42
C VAL A 86 20.45 3.41 -1.25
N ILE A 87 19.40 3.10 -2.03
CA ILE A 87 18.76 1.76 -2.00
C ILE A 87 19.76 0.67 -2.43
N ALA A 88 20.60 0.94 -3.43
CA ALA A 88 21.66 0.02 -3.86
C ALA A 88 22.67 -0.28 -2.74
N ILE A 89 23.10 0.76 -2.01
CA ILE A 89 23.99 0.62 -0.86
C ILE A 89 23.32 -0.20 0.24
N VAL A 90 22.06 0.12 0.60
CA VAL A 90 21.33 -0.65 1.61
C VAL A 90 21.27 -2.12 1.21
N ARG A 91 20.86 -2.44 -0.03
CA ARG A 91 20.82 -3.82 -0.53
C ARG A 91 22.17 -4.53 -0.44
N ALA A 92 23.29 -3.84 -0.70
CA ALA A 92 24.62 -4.41 -0.63
C ALA A 92 25.08 -4.67 0.81
N VAL A 93 24.68 -3.82 1.77
CA VAL A 93 25.06 -3.93 3.18
C VAL A 93 24.21 -4.95 3.94
N VAL A 94 22.93 -5.10 3.60
CA VAL A 94 21.98 -6.00 4.32
C VAL A 94 22.51 -7.41 4.57
N PRO A 95 23.16 -8.10 3.60
CA PRO A 95 23.72 -9.43 3.83
C PRO A 95 24.84 -9.49 4.88
N GLU A 96 25.49 -8.38 5.17
CA GLU A 96 26.62 -8.27 6.11
C GLU A 96 26.18 -7.81 7.52
N VAL A 97 24.88 -7.54 7.70
CA VAL A 97 24.35 -7.00 8.96
C VAL A 97 24.38 -8.08 10.05
N ALA A 98 25.13 -7.81 11.10
CA ALA A 98 25.24 -8.67 12.28
C ALA A 98 24.38 -8.20 13.47
N SER A 99 23.73 -7.04 13.38
CA SER A 99 22.93 -6.47 14.48
C SER A 99 21.57 -5.93 14.04
N LEU A 100 20.59 -6.07 14.93
CA LEU A 100 19.22 -5.61 14.70
C LEU A 100 19.12 -4.09 14.63
N ASP A 101 19.91 -3.36 15.43
CA ASP A 101 19.96 -1.89 15.39
C ASP A 101 20.42 -1.35 14.03
N LEU A 102 21.41 -2.00 13.41
CA LEU A 102 21.86 -1.63 12.07
C LEU A 102 20.77 -1.94 11.03
N LEU A 103 20.04 -3.05 11.18
CA LEU A 103 18.90 -3.37 10.33
C LEU A 103 17.80 -2.31 10.45
N ILE A 104 17.52 -1.82 11.66
CA ILE A 104 16.54 -0.73 11.92
C ILE A 104 17.00 0.57 11.25
N ALA A 105 18.27 0.91 11.36
CA ALA A 105 18.81 2.09 10.69
C ALA A 105 18.67 1.96 9.15
N LEU A 106 18.99 0.79 8.60
CA LEU A 106 18.92 0.54 7.15
C LEU A 106 17.49 0.59 6.61
N ILE A 107 16.49 0.08 7.35
CA ILE A 107 15.09 0.21 6.91
C ILE A 107 14.62 1.67 6.89
N ILE A 108 15.02 2.47 7.89
CA ILE A 108 14.73 3.92 7.92
C ILE A 108 15.38 4.62 6.71
N VAL A 109 16.68 4.37 6.48
CA VAL A 109 17.41 4.95 5.34
C VAL A 109 16.76 4.56 4.01
N LYS A 110 16.38 3.29 3.85
CA LYS A 110 15.67 2.80 2.67
C LYS A 110 14.33 3.51 2.46
N SER A 111 13.51 3.66 3.51
CA SER A 111 12.22 4.34 3.42
C SER A 111 12.36 5.84 3.12
N VAL A 112 13.38 6.52 3.66
CA VAL A 112 13.71 7.92 3.33
C VAL A 112 14.10 8.06 1.85
N ALA A 113 14.94 7.15 1.34
CA ALA A 113 15.31 7.13 -0.07
C ALA A 113 14.09 6.87 -0.97
N ALA A 114 13.24 5.92 -0.60
CA ALA A 114 12.03 5.59 -1.32
C ALA A 114 11.02 6.77 -1.35
N GLY A 115 10.86 7.45 -0.22
CA GLY A 115 10.09 8.70 -0.13
C GLY A 115 10.65 9.77 -1.08
N THR A 116 11.96 9.96 -1.08
CA THR A 116 12.64 10.91 -1.98
C THR A 116 12.36 10.59 -3.45
N ILE A 117 12.44 9.31 -3.85
CA ILE A 117 12.13 8.86 -5.21
C ILE A 117 10.65 9.15 -5.53
N LEU A 118 9.72 8.80 -4.65
CA LEU A 118 8.28 9.00 -4.85
C LEU A 118 7.94 10.49 -5.05
N GLY A 119 8.44 11.36 -4.17
CA GLY A 119 8.20 12.81 -4.25
C GLY A 119 8.78 13.44 -5.51
N CYS A 120 10.02 13.09 -5.85
CA CYS A 120 10.68 13.60 -7.05
C CYS A 120 10.03 13.08 -8.33
N VAL A 121 9.61 11.80 -8.39
CA VAL A 121 8.97 11.24 -9.59
C VAL A 121 7.62 11.91 -9.85
N VAL A 122 6.80 12.11 -8.81
CA VAL A 122 5.54 12.85 -8.94
C VAL A 122 5.81 14.27 -9.44
N ALA A 123 6.81 14.97 -8.88
CA ALA A 123 7.15 16.32 -9.29
C ALA A 123 7.53 16.45 -10.78
N VAL A 124 8.12 15.42 -11.39
CA VAL A 124 8.54 15.45 -12.82
C VAL A 124 7.56 14.77 -13.78
N SER A 125 6.66 13.91 -13.28
CA SER A 125 5.80 13.07 -14.11
C SER A 125 4.37 13.59 -14.25
N TRP A 126 3.90 14.47 -13.36
CA TRP A 126 2.48 14.83 -13.29
C TRP A 126 1.99 15.73 -14.42
N ASP A 127 2.88 16.47 -15.08
CA ASP A 127 2.53 17.45 -16.12
C ASP A 127 1.98 16.80 -17.42
N ARG A 128 2.32 15.53 -17.69
CA ARG A 128 1.86 14.81 -18.88
C ARG A 128 1.08 13.56 -18.47
N THR A 129 -0.04 13.32 -19.14
CA THR A 129 -0.91 12.16 -18.85
C THR A 129 -0.16 10.82 -18.92
N ALA A 130 0.72 10.64 -19.92
CA ALA A 130 1.46 9.39 -20.08
C ALA A 130 2.40 9.10 -18.91
N THR A 131 3.22 10.08 -18.51
CA THR A 131 4.17 9.95 -17.39
C THR A 131 3.44 9.86 -16.05
N LYS A 132 2.35 10.61 -15.87
CA LYS A 132 1.46 10.53 -14.70
C LYS A 132 0.88 9.12 -14.55
N ASN A 133 0.27 8.61 -15.62
CA ASN A 133 -0.32 7.27 -15.63
C ASN A 133 0.74 6.18 -15.44
N ALA A 134 1.96 6.37 -15.95
CA ALA A 134 3.08 5.46 -15.71
C ALA A 134 3.51 5.44 -14.23
N THR A 135 3.58 6.59 -13.56
CA THR A 135 3.83 6.64 -12.11
C THR A 135 2.70 5.96 -11.33
N LEU A 136 1.44 6.27 -11.65
CA LEU A 136 0.27 5.64 -11.03
C LEU A 136 0.30 4.12 -11.20
N LEU A 137 0.54 3.64 -12.42
CA LEU A 137 0.64 2.22 -12.74
C LEU A 137 1.74 1.55 -11.90
N GLY A 138 2.95 2.13 -11.89
CA GLY A 138 4.08 1.58 -11.16
C GLY A 138 3.82 1.49 -9.66
N VAL A 139 3.27 2.54 -9.06
CA VAL A 139 2.99 2.59 -7.62
C VAL A 139 1.87 1.62 -7.24
N LEU A 140 0.71 1.68 -7.92
CA LEU A 140 -0.48 0.91 -7.57
C LEU A 140 -0.31 -0.58 -7.85
N ALA A 141 0.25 -0.93 -9.01
CA ALA A 141 0.47 -2.34 -9.36
C ALA A 141 1.49 -2.99 -8.40
N THR A 142 2.54 -2.26 -8.02
CA THR A 142 3.53 -2.77 -7.06
C THR A 142 2.91 -2.91 -5.68
N PHE A 143 2.18 -1.90 -5.18
CA PHE A 143 1.49 -1.98 -3.90
C PHE A 143 0.61 -3.24 -3.79
N LEU A 144 -0.14 -3.58 -4.84
CA LEU A 144 -1.03 -4.75 -4.85
C LEU A 144 -0.31 -6.08 -5.03
N ALA A 145 0.75 -6.14 -5.85
CA ALA A 145 1.42 -7.40 -6.18
C ALA A 145 2.57 -7.77 -5.24
N ILE A 146 3.16 -6.80 -4.54
CA ILE A 146 4.46 -7.02 -3.89
C ILE A 146 4.45 -8.11 -2.82
N ARG A 147 3.33 -8.28 -2.08
CA ARG A 147 3.23 -9.31 -1.04
C ARG A 147 3.27 -10.73 -1.59
N THR A 148 3.12 -10.92 -2.90
CA THR A 148 3.21 -12.24 -3.54
C THR A 148 4.64 -12.74 -3.68
N PHE A 149 5.62 -11.87 -3.43
CA PHE A 149 7.05 -12.21 -3.38
C PHE A 149 7.55 -12.39 -1.94
N ALA A 150 6.69 -12.24 -0.92
CA ALA A 150 7.06 -12.52 0.46
C ALA A 150 7.40 -14.00 0.61
N GLY A 151 8.66 -14.30 0.91
CA GLY A 151 9.17 -15.65 1.13
C GLY A 151 9.72 -15.77 2.55
N GLY A 152 9.35 -16.84 3.26
CA GLY A 152 9.82 -17.16 4.61
C GLY A 152 11.27 -17.64 4.67
N THR A 153 12.19 -17.01 3.92
CA THR A 153 13.60 -17.37 3.96
C THR A 153 14.25 -16.80 5.22
N ALA A 154 14.94 -17.67 5.97
CA ALA A 154 15.62 -17.40 7.24
C ALA A 154 16.84 -16.46 7.16
N ARG A 155 16.71 -15.31 6.48
CA ARG A 155 17.76 -14.29 6.35
C ARG A 155 17.30 -12.97 6.94
N MET A 156 18.19 -12.28 7.66
CA MET A 156 17.99 -10.89 8.05
C MET A 156 17.79 -10.04 6.79
N THR A 157 16.65 -9.37 6.68
CA THR A 157 16.28 -8.51 5.54
C THR A 157 15.56 -7.27 6.05
N THR A 158 15.66 -6.15 5.32
CA THR A 158 14.99 -4.90 5.72
C THR A 158 13.53 -4.83 5.25
N SER A 159 13.00 -5.87 4.62
CA SER A 159 11.58 -6.01 4.28
C SER A 159 11.23 -7.48 4.21
N SER A 160 10.03 -7.84 4.65
CA SER A 160 9.55 -9.22 4.57
C SER A 160 9.26 -9.70 3.12
N VAL A 161 9.39 -8.80 2.14
CA VAL A 161 9.38 -9.13 0.69
C VAL A 161 10.79 -9.33 0.11
N GLY A 162 11.82 -8.99 0.89
CA GLY A 162 13.20 -8.96 0.43
C GLY A 162 13.62 -7.64 -0.22
N GLU A 163 14.88 -7.56 -0.60
CA GLU A 163 15.46 -6.35 -1.19
C GLU A 163 15.12 -6.21 -2.70
N PRO A 164 14.92 -4.99 -3.23
CA PRO A 164 14.65 -4.77 -4.66
C PRO A 164 15.75 -5.31 -5.56
N SER A 165 15.41 -5.99 -6.66
CA SER A 165 16.39 -6.66 -7.53
C SER A 165 17.45 -5.71 -8.12
N TRP A 166 18.67 -6.19 -8.30
CA TRP A 166 19.76 -5.41 -8.93
C TRP A 166 19.39 -4.92 -10.34
N TRP A 167 18.59 -5.70 -11.08
CA TRP A 167 18.05 -5.31 -12.38
C TRP A 167 17.12 -4.10 -12.30
N LEU A 168 16.19 -4.07 -11.33
CA LEU A 168 15.29 -2.94 -11.13
C LEU A 168 16.07 -1.69 -10.70
N ILE A 169 17.00 -1.84 -9.77
CA ILE A 169 17.88 -0.75 -9.30
C ILE A 169 18.67 -0.18 -10.48
N GLY A 170 19.37 -1.03 -11.23
CA GLY A 170 20.18 -0.64 -12.39
C GLY A 170 19.37 0.04 -13.48
N ALA A 171 18.21 -0.53 -13.85
CA ALA A 171 17.32 0.05 -14.86
C ALA A 171 16.76 1.42 -14.41
N THR A 172 16.36 1.55 -13.14
CA THR A 172 15.84 2.82 -12.60
C THR A 172 16.93 3.89 -12.56
N ALA A 173 18.15 3.54 -12.12
CA ALA A 173 19.30 4.43 -12.12
C ALA A 173 19.64 4.91 -13.54
N ALA A 174 19.76 3.99 -14.50
CA ALA A 174 20.07 4.31 -15.89
C ALA A 174 18.99 5.22 -16.50
N ALA A 175 17.71 4.91 -16.30
CA ALA A 175 16.60 5.70 -16.81
C ALA A 175 16.56 7.11 -16.18
N ALA A 176 16.79 7.23 -14.86
CA ALA A 176 16.85 8.51 -14.17
C ALA A 176 18.02 9.38 -14.64
N ILE A 177 19.22 8.79 -14.78
CA ILE A 177 20.41 9.49 -15.29
C ILE A 177 20.18 9.95 -16.73
N ALA A 178 19.65 9.09 -17.60
CA ALA A 178 19.35 9.43 -18.98
C ALA A 178 18.28 10.56 -19.06
N CYS A 179 17.28 10.54 -18.18
CA CYS A 179 16.31 11.65 -18.07
C CYS A 179 16.95 12.94 -17.56
N ALA A 180 17.91 12.87 -16.63
CA ALA A 180 18.64 14.04 -16.15
C ALA A 180 19.51 14.66 -17.25
N VAL A 181 20.18 13.85 -18.07
CA VAL A 181 21.01 14.31 -19.19
C VAL A 181 20.17 14.92 -20.30
N THR A 182 19.01 14.32 -20.61
CA THR A 182 18.11 14.78 -21.67
C THR A 182 17.14 15.87 -21.21
N ALA A 183 17.19 16.31 -19.96
CA ALA A 183 16.30 17.34 -19.43
C ALA A 183 16.63 18.73 -20.00
N GLN A 184 15.72 19.28 -20.79
CA GLN A 184 15.79 20.65 -21.31
C GLN A 184 15.63 21.70 -20.21
N ALA A 185 16.46 22.74 -20.25
CA ALA A 185 16.51 23.82 -19.27
C ALA A 185 15.22 24.69 -19.22
N GLY A 186 14.40 24.67 -20.27
CA GLY A 186 13.16 25.47 -20.36
C GLY A 186 11.92 24.83 -19.72
N PHE A 187 11.92 23.52 -19.43
CA PHE A 187 10.76 22.84 -18.84
C PHE A 187 10.83 22.92 -17.31
N ARG A 188 10.07 23.85 -16.74
CA ARG A 188 10.00 24.07 -15.29
C ARG A 188 8.90 23.23 -14.64
N ILE A 189 9.18 22.73 -13.45
CA ILE A 189 8.17 22.12 -12.59
C ILE A 189 7.24 23.24 -12.10
N ARG A 190 5.93 22.95 -12.01
CA ARG A 190 4.93 23.88 -11.46
C ARG A 190 5.38 24.37 -10.08
N LYS A 191 5.49 25.70 -9.91
CA LYS A 191 5.78 26.31 -8.61
C LYS A 191 4.59 26.10 -7.68
N PRO A 192 4.83 25.69 -6.42
CA PRO A 192 3.78 25.45 -5.46
C PRO A 192 3.37 26.75 -4.78
N ASP A 193 2.15 26.79 -4.24
CA ASP A 193 1.83 27.78 -3.23
C ASP A 193 2.51 27.40 -1.90
N SER A 194 3.02 28.41 -1.18
CA SER A 194 3.71 28.23 0.09
C SER A 194 2.78 27.71 1.20
N GLY A 195 1.51 28.13 1.17
CA GLY A 195 0.47 27.65 2.09
C GLY A 195 0.16 26.18 1.89
N GLU A 196 0.03 25.77 0.62
CA GLU A 196 -0.25 24.39 0.22
C GLU A 196 0.82 23.40 0.72
N ILE A 197 2.11 23.73 0.56
CA ILE A 197 3.21 22.89 1.09
C ILE A 197 3.11 22.74 2.61
N ARG A 198 2.88 23.85 3.33
CA ARG A 198 2.84 23.85 4.79
C ARG A 198 1.69 22.96 5.29
N ILE A 199 0.50 23.10 4.70
CA ILE A 199 -0.67 22.30 5.06
C ILE A 199 -0.39 20.82 4.77
N ALA A 200 0.11 20.50 3.58
CA ALA A 200 0.38 19.11 3.22
C ALA A 200 1.42 18.44 4.14
N LEU A 201 2.48 19.15 4.53
CA LEU A 201 3.47 18.64 5.50
C LEU A 201 2.85 18.40 6.87
N VAL A 202 2.00 19.31 7.37
CA VAL A 202 1.30 19.10 8.64
C VAL A 202 0.36 17.91 8.55
N VAL A 203 -0.40 17.80 7.46
CA VAL A 203 -1.37 16.73 7.23
C VAL A 203 -0.69 15.37 7.13
N ILE A 204 0.34 15.20 6.31
CA ILE A 204 1.02 13.90 6.18
C ILE A 204 1.71 13.50 7.49
N THR A 205 2.28 14.46 8.22
CA THR A 205 2.88 14.20 9.54
C THR A 205 1.83 13.72 10.53
N ALA A 206 0.68 14.41 10.59
CA ALA A 206 -0.44 14.04 11.46
C ALA A 206 -1.02 12.67 11.10
N LEU A 207 -1.17 12.36 9.81
CA LEU A 207 -1.65 11.06 9.35
C LEU A 207 -0.65 9.94 9.66
N ALA A 208 0.65 10.16 9.44
CA ALA A 208 1.68 9.17 9.73
C ALA A 208 1.74 8.86 11.24
N ILE A 209 1.73 9.89 12.10
CA ILE A 209 1.70 9.72 13.55
C ILE A 209 0.38 9.08 13.99
N GLY A 210 -0.75 9.55 13.47
CA GLY A 210 -2.07 9.04 13.79
C GLY A 210 -2.22 7.55 13.46
N HIS A 211 -1.89 7.15 12.24
CA HIS A 211 -1.92 5.73 11.86
C HIS A 211 -0.96 4.87 12.68
N ARG A 212 0.22 5.40 13.05
CA ARG A 212 1.18 4.70 13.91
C ARG A 212 0.66 4.48 15.33
N VAL A 213 0.05 5.51 15.92
CA VAL A 213 -0.51 5.47 17.28
C VAL A 213 -1.73 4.56 17.32
N LEU A 214 -2.65 4.71 16.36
CA LEU A 214 -3.84 3.87 16.25
C LEU A 214 -3.46 2.40 16.03
N GLY A 215 -2.48 2.11 15.17
CA GLY A 215 -1.94 0.76 15.00
C GLY A 215 -1.40 0.17 16.31
N ALA A 216 -0.58 0.91 17.05
CA ALA A 216 -0.09 0.46 18.37
C ALA A 216 -1.21 0.20 19.39
N VAL A 217 -2.29 0.98 19.37
CA VAL A 217 -3.44 0.76 20.26
C VAL A 217 -4.16 -0.55 19.92
N ILE A 218 -4.32 -0.84 18.63
CA ILE A 218 -4.92 -2.10 18.13
C ILE A 218 -4.01 -3.29 18.47
N ASP A 219 -2.71 -3.18 18.19
CA ASP A 219 -1.76 -4.28 18.39
C ASP A 219 -1.68 -4.72 19.86
N ARG A 220 -1.95 -3.81 20.82
CA ARG A 220 -2.04 -4.12 22.25
C ARG A 220 -3.27 -4.93 22.66
N GLN A 221 -4.26 -5.10 21.78
CA GLN A 221 -5.50 -5.83 22.07
C GLN A 221 -5.38 -7.35 21.87
N GLN A 222 -4.19 -7.87 21.52
CA GLN A 222 -4.00 -9.31 21.27
C GLN A 222 -4.41 -10.21 22.45
N TYR A 223 -4.35 -9.71 23.69
CA TYR A 223 -4.74 -10.44 24.90
C TYR A 223 -6.01 -9.89 25.56
N ALA A 224 -6.72 -8.96 24.91
CA ALA A 224 -7.96 -8.41 25.42
C ALA A 224 -9.13 -9.36 25.16
N SER A 225 -10.26 -9.14 25.83
CA SER A 225 -11.50 -9.85 25.48
C SER A 225 -11.95 -9.47 24.06
N GLU A 226 -12.58 -10.41 23.36
CA GLU A 226 -13.06 -10.22 21.98
C GLU A 226 -13.92 -8.96 21.82
N ALA A 227 -14.84 -8.71 22.76
CA ALA A 227 -15.68 -7.51 22.76
C ALA A 227 -14.84 -6.21 22.83
N THR A 228 -13.80 -6.19 23.66
CA THR A 228 -12.90 -5.04 23.79
C THR A 228 -12.11 -4.81 22.52
N ALA A 229 -11.59 -5.89 21.91
CA ALA A 229 -10.87 -5.82 20.65
C ALA A 229 -11.74 -5.22 19.54
N TRP A 230 -13.00 -5.66 19.38
CA TRP A 230 -13.94 -5.11 18.41
C TRP A 230 -14.23 -3.63 18.63
N ILE A 231 -14.48 -3.21 19.88
CA ILE A 231 -14.72 -1.80 20.21
C ILE A 231 -13.50 -0.95 19.81
N VAL A 232 -12.29 -1.39 20.15
CA VAL A 232 -11.06 -0.66 19.81
C VAL A 232 -10.85 -0.58 18.31
N MET A 233 -11.11 -1.66 17.56
CA MET A 233 -11.01 -1.65 16.10
C MET A 233 -11.97 -0.66 15.45
N VAL A 234 -13.23 -0.63 15.90
CA VAL A 234 -14.25 0.32 15.38
C VAL A 234 -13.87 1.76 15.70
N LEU A 235 -13.44 2.04 16.94
CA LEU A 235 -13.00 3.37 17.34
C LEU A 235 -11.76 3.82 16.58
N ALA A 236 -10.79 2.94 16.37
CA ALA A 236 -9.58 3.24 15.62
C ALA A 236 -9.87 3.47 14.13
N ALA A 237 -10.78 2.69 13.53
CA ALA A 237 -11.26 2.93 12.17
C ALA A 237 -11.95 4.29 12.05
N GLY A 238 -12.84 4.63 13.00
CA GLY A 238 -13.51 5.93 13.06
C GLY A 238 -12.51 7.09 13.21
N ALA A 239 -11.50 6.94 14.09
CA ALA A 239 -10.45 7.93 14.27
C ALA A 239 -9.59 8.11 13.00
N ALA A 240 -9.25 7.01 12.32
CA ALA A 240 -8.53 7.08 11.04
C ALA A 240 -9.35 7.81 9.98
N LEU A 241 -10.64 7.52 9.85
CA LEU A 241 -11.54 8.23 8.94
C LEU A 241 -11.70 9.72 9.32
N ALA A 242 -11.75 10.05 10.61
CA ALA A 242 -11.79 11.43 11.08
C ALA A 242 -10.49 12.19 10.75
N LEU A 243 -9.32 11.55 10.91
CA LEU A 243 -8.04 12.13 10.50
C LEU A 243 -7.99 12.37 8.99
N THR A 244 -8.43 11.38 8.19
CA THR A 244 -8.56 11.51 6.73
C THR A 244 -9.54 12.61 6.35
N TRP A 245 -10.64 12.77 7.08
CA TRP A 245 -11.61 13.84 6.87
C TRP A 245 -11.03 15.22 7.11
N ILE A 246 -10.39 15.43 8.26
CA ILE A 246 -9.73 16.69 8.61
C ILE A 246 -8.65 17.00 7.57
N ALA A 247 -7.86 16.00 7.18
CA ALA A 247 -6.84 16.11 6.15
C ALA A 247 -7.44 16.52 4.79
N ALA A 248 -8.46 15.81 4.32
CA ALA A 248 -9.12 16.06 3.05
C ALA A 248 -9.77 17.44 3.00
N TYR A 249 -10.36 17.89 4.12
CA TYR A 249 -10.94 19.23 4.25
C TYR A 249 -9.85 20.31 4.14
N ARG A 250 -8.77 20.19 4.92
CA ARG A 250 -7.65 21.16 4.91
C ARG A 250 -6.94 21.24 3.57
N LEU A 251 -6.78 20.11 2.87
CA LEU A 251 -6.21 20.07 1.53
C LEU A 251 -7.19 20.61 0.49
N GLY A 252 -8.48 20.29 0.63
CA GLY A 252 -9.54 20.72 -0.27
C GLY A 252 -9.69 22.25 -0.33
N ASP A 253 -9.60 22.93 0.81
CA ASP A 253 -9.61 24.39 0.90
C ASP A 253 -8.40 25.04 0.20
N ALA A 254 -7.24 24.37 0.21
CA ALA A 254 -6.00 24.89 -0.34
C ALA A 254 -5.82 24.61 -1.83
N SER A 255 -6.20 23.42 -2.31
CA SER A 255 -5.92 22.97 -3.68
C SER A 255 -7.14 22.96 -4.61
N GLY A 256 -8.34 23.19 -4.07
CA GLY A 256 -9.61 23.13 -4.82
C GLY A 256 -10.02 21.72 -5.27
N ALA A 257 -9.22 20.69 -4.97
CA ALA A 257 -9.46 19.31 -5.40
C ALA A 257 -10.34 18.49 -4.41
N GLY A 258 -10.77 19.11 -3.31
CA GLY A 258 -11.71 18.53 -2.34
C GLY A 258 -11.22 17.27 -1.63
N GLY A 259 -9.91 17.01 -1.58
CA GLY A 259 -9.32 15.86 -0.88
C GLY A 259 -9.77 14.48 -1.38
N LYS A 260 -10.43 14.39 -2.54
CA LYS A 260 -11.03 13.13 -3.05
C LYS A 260 -9.99 12.07 -3.36
N PHE A 261 -8.81 12.49 -3.81
CA PHE A 261 -7.68 11.59 -4.07
C PHE A 261 -7.20 10.89 -2.78
N LEU A 262 -7.21 11.61 -1.65
CA LEU A 262 -6.87 11.07 -0.34
C LEU A 262 -7.90 10.03 0.13
N TRP A 263 -9.19 10.29 -0.10
CA TRP A 263 -10.24 9.31 0.18
C TRP A 263 -10.10 8.03 -0.66
N ALA A 264 -9.78 8.16 -1.95
CA ALA A 264 -9.53 7.02 -2.81
C ALA A 264 -8.33 6.17 -2.34
N ALA A 265 -7.26 6.83 -1.90
CA ALA A 265 -6.10 6.15 -1.33
C ALA A 265 -6.43 5.43 -0.01
N THR A 266 -7.20 6.06 0.85
CA THR A 266 -7.67 5.46 2.11
C THR A 266 -8.59 4.26 1.85
N ALA A 267 -9.50 4.37 0.89
CA ALA A 267 -10.38 3.28 0.47
C ALA A 267 -9.60 2.08 -0.09
N LEU A 268 -8.60 2.35 -0.94
CA LEU A 268 -7.74 1.29 -1.48
C LEU A 268 -6.92 0.59 -0.39
N ALA A 269 -6.37 1.36 0.55
CA ALA A 269 -5.63 0.82 1.70
C ALA A 269 -6.51 -0.07 2.58
N ALA A 270 -7.74 0.37 2.86
CA ALA A 270 -8.72 -0.42 3.61
C ALA A 270 -9.14 -1.69 2.86
N ALA A 271 -9.46 -1.58 1.56
CA ALA A 271 -9.92 -2.72 0.75
C ALA A 271 -8.85 -3.80 0.53
N SER A 272 -7.57 -3.41 0.49
CA SER A 272 -6.45 -4.33 0.29
C SER A 272 -5.96 -5.00 1.58
N ALA A 273 -6.26 -4.43 2.76
CA ALA A 273 -5.69 -4.91 4.02
C ALA A 273 -6.07 -6.37 4.37
N PRO A 274 -7.33 -6.82 4.29
CA PRO A 274 -7.68 -8.23 4.54
C PRO A 274 -6.97 -9.18 3.58
N LEU A 275 -7.02 -8.87 2.28
CA LEU A 275 -6.39 -9.66 1.23
C LEU A 275 -4.88 -9.82 1.45
N PHE A 276 -4.22 -8.80 1.97
CA PHE A 276 -2.80 -8.86 2.29
C PHE A 276 -2.45 -9.76 3.48
N VAL A 277 -3.41 -10.00 4.39
CA VAL A 277 -3.27 -10.99 5.47
C VAL A 277 -3.45 -12.40 4.90
N ASP A 278 -4.42 -12.61 4.02
CA ASP A 278 -4.62 -13.90 3.35
C ASP A 278 -3.41 -14.31 2.50
N ILE A 279 -2.83 -13.36 1.76
CA ILE A 279 -1.62 -13.60 0.96
C ILE A 279 -0.44 -13.99 1.85
N ALA A 280 -0.33 -13.38 3.04
CA ALA A 280 0.72 -13.70 4.00
C ALA A 280 0.59 -15.13 4.55
N LYS A 281 -0.63 -15.60 4.84
CA LYS A 281 -0.89 -16.99 5.27
C LYS A 281 -0.63 -18.01 4.18
N GLY A 282 -0.92 -17.65 2.93
CA GLY A 282 -0.86 -18.53 1.77
C GLY A 282 0.55 -18.83 1.26
N SER A 283 1.63 -18.24 1.81
CA SER A 283 3.01 -18.32 1.29
C SER A 283 3.57 -19.73 1.06
N GLY A 284 2.97 -20.78 1.63
CA GLY A 284 3.30 -22.19 1.37
C GLY A 284 2.36 -22.95 0.41
N HIS A 285 1.17 -22.39 0.09
CA HIS A 285 0.10 -23.05 -0.67
C HIS A 285 -0.05 -22.55 -2.12
N TRP A 286 0.82 -21.64 -2.58
CA TRP A 286 0.81 -21.11 -3.96
C TRP A 286 1.24 -22.11 -5.05
N GLY A 287 1.40 -23.40 -4.72
CA GLY A 287 1.92 -24.42 -5.63
C GLY A 287 1.21 -24.51 -6.99
N ASP A 288 -0.07 -24.11 -7.07
CA ASP A 288 -0.84 -24.07 -8.31
C ASP A 288 -0.46 -22.88 -9.23
N LEU A 289 -0.05 -21.75 -8.65
CA LEU A 289 0.56 -20.65 -9.40
C LEU A 289 2.05 -20.93 -9.54
N LYS A 290 2.42 -21.58 -10.66
CA LYS A 290 3.83 -21.89 -11.01
C LYS A 290 4.79 -20.68 -10.98
N SER A 291 4.29 -19.44 -10.90
CA SER A 291 5.11 -18.23 -10.90
C SER A 291 4.43 -17.02 -10.23
N PRO A 292 5.09 -16.32 -9.29
CA PRO A 292 4.62 -15.06 -8.69
C PRO A 292 4.34 -13.95 -9.72
N TRP A 293 4.96 -14.03 -10.90
CA TRP A 293 4.75 -13.08 -11.99
C TRP A 293 3.33 -13.08 -12.54
N VAL A 294 2.59 -14.18 -12.36
CA VAL A 294 1.18 -14.23 -12.73
C VAL A 294 0.38 -13.21 -11.92
N LEU A 295 0.63 -13.10 -10.62
CA LEU A 295 -0.06 -12.12 -9.76
C LEU A 295 0.35 -10.68 -10.06
N VAL A 296 1.60 -10.45 -10.48
CA VAL A 296 2.03 -9.14 -11.02
C VAL A 296 1.20 -8.76 -12.24
N LEU A 297 0.91 -9.70 -13.15
CA LEU A 297 0.06 -9.43 -14.30
C LEU A 297 -1.39 -9.12 -13.89
N PHE A 298 -1.93 -9.86 -12.91
CA PHE A 298 -3.25 -9.60 -12.34
C PHE A 298 -3.34 -8.26 -11.59
N ALA A 299 -2.23 -7.70 -11.10
CA ALA A 299 -2.22 -6.34 -10.58
C ALA A 299 -2.04 -5.29 -11.69
N ALA A 300 -1.04 -5.47 -12.56
CA ALA A 300 -0.62 -4.44 -13.51
C ALA A 300 -1.61 -4.24 -14.67
N LEU A 301 -2.14 -5.32 -15.26
CA LEU A 301 -3.06 -5.21 -16.40
C LEU A 301 -4.37 -4.50 -16.01
N PRO A 302 -5.05 -4.86 -14.90
CA PRO A 302 -6.28 -4.20 -14.50
C PRO A 302 -6.07 -2.74 -14.11
N VAL A 303 -4.95 -2.40 -13.45
CA VAL A 303 -4.59 -0.99 -13.18
C VAL A 303 -4.43 -0.22 -14.50
N ALA A 304 -3.73 -0.78 -15.48
CA ALA A 304 -3.55 -0.14 -16.79
C ALA A 304 -4.89 0.04 -17.53
N VAL A 305 -5.77 -0.97 -17.48
CA VAL A 305 -7.13 -0.91 -18.05
C VAL A 305 -7.95 0.16 -17.33
N GLY A 306 -7.93 0.21 -15.99
CA GLY A 306 -8.62 1.24 -15.21
C GLY A 306 -8.13 2.65 -15.54
N LEU A 307 -6.81 2.85 -15.61
CA LEU A 307 -6.21 4.13 -16.02
C LEU A 307 -6.58 4.52 -17.46
N ARG A 308 -6.90 3.56 -18.33
CA ARG A 308 -7.39 3.83 -19.69
C ARG A 308 -8.87 4.19 -19.71
N LEU A 309 -9.68 3.54 -18.88
CA LEU A 309 -11.15 3.66 -18.87
C LEU A 309 -11.70 4.70 -17.87
N HIS A 310 -10.85 5.34 -17.06
CA HIS A 310 -11.26 6.25 -15.97
C HIS A 310 -12.21 7.38 -16.36
N LYS A 311 -12.24 7.80 -17.64
CA LYS A 311 -13.17 8.85 -18.13
C LYS A 311 -14.54 8.32 -18.54
N GLN A 312 -14.63 7.03 -18.84
CA GLN A 312 -15.83 6.38 -19.38
C GLN A 312 -16.67 5.74 -18.28
N VAL A 313 -16.06 5.46 -17.14
CA VAL A 313 -16.70 4.75 -16.03
C VAL A 313 -17.00 5.74 -14.90
N PRO A 314 -18.24 5.79 -14.40
CA PRO A 314 -18.61 6.68 -13.30
C PRO A 314 -17.98 6.21 -11.98
N ASN A 315 -17.64 7.15 -11.10
CA ASN A 315 -16.87 6.88 -9.87
C ASN A 315 -17.54 5.93 -8.87
N PHE A 316 -18.86 5.72 -8.94
CA PHE A 316 -19.54 4.75 -8.05
C PHE A 316 -19.18 3.30 -8.37
N VAL A 317 -18.83 2.98 -9.63
CA VAL A 317 -18.46 1.63 -10.06
C VAL A 317 -17.20 1.14 -9.35
N PRO A 318 -16.05 1.84 -9.41
CA PRO A 318 -14.86 1.37 -8.70
C PRO A 318 -15.05 1.37 -7.17
N ILE A 319 -15.89 2.24 -6.60
CA ILE A 319 -16.23 2.19 -5.17
C ILE A 319 -16.97 0.88 -4.85
N ALA A 320 -17.97 0.51 -5.65
CA ALA A 320 -18.70 -0.74 -5.48
C ALA A 320 -17.78 -1.97 -5.62
N VAL A 321 -16.83 -1.93 -6.56
CA VAL A 321 -15.80 -2.97 -6.69
C VAL A 321 -14.93 -3.06 -5.44
N LEU A 322 -14.46 -1.93 -4.89
CA LEU A 322 -13.67 -1.94 -3.65
C LEU A 322 -14.45 -2.54 -2.47
N VAL A 323 -15.75 -2.25 -2.34
CA VAL A 323 -16.62 -2.82 -1.29
C VAL A 323 -16.84 -4.32 -1.51
N ALA A 324 -16.96 -4.76 -2.76
CA ALA A 324 -17.21 -6.16 -3.09
C ALA A 324 -16.04 -7.09 -2.69
N VAL A 325 -14.79 -6.59 -2.67
CA VAL A 325 -13.62 -7.40 -2.31
C VAL A 325 -13.69 -7.95 -0.88
N PRO A 326 -13.78 -7.13 0.19
CA PRO A 326 -13.92 -7.67 1.55
C PRO A 326 -15.25 -8.44 1.76
N LEU A 327 -16.33 -8.06 1.06
CA LEU A 327 -17.59 -8.82 1.13
C LEU A 327 -17.51 -10.20 0.46
N SER A 328 -16.58 -10.40 -0.48
CA SER A 328 -16.40 -11.69 -1.14
C SER A 328 -15.88 -12.77 -0.19
N GLU A 329 -15.34 -12.40 0.98
CA GLU A 329 -15.00 -13.37 2.03
C GLU A 329 -16.22 -14.09 2.61
N LEU A 330 -17.42 -13.55 2.41
CA LEU A 330 -18.68 -14.15 2.89
C LEU A 330 -19.24 -15.21 1.94
N LEU A 331 -18.54 -15.50 0.84
CA LEU A 331 -18.94 -16.53 -0.11
C LEU A 331 -18.66 -17.93 0.49
N PRO A 332 -19.68 -18.81 0.60
CA PRO A 332 -19.59 -20.05 1.39
C PRO A 332 -18.97 -21.23 0.61
N PHE A 333 -18.21 -20.99 -0.45
CA PHE A 333 -17.67 -22.04 -1.31
C PHE A 333 -16.15 -21.94 -1.45
N ASP A 334 -15.46 -23.08 -1.41
CA ASP A 334 -13.99 -23.19 -1.39
C ASP A 334 -13.31 -22.45 -2.56
N SER A 335 -13.96 -22.41 -3.72
CA SER A 335 -13.44 -21.69 -4.90
C SER A 335 -13.36 -20.17 -4.72
N ALA A 336 -14.09 -19.59 -3.75
CA ALA A 336 -13.98 -18.18 -3.37
C ALA A 336 -12.73 -17.87 -2.52
N HIS A 337 -12.07 -18.88 -2.00
CA HIS A 337 -10.92 -18.75 -1.08
C HIS A 337 -9.63 -19.34 -1.66
N GLY A 338 -9.73 -19.91 -2.86
CA GLY A 338 -8.59 -20.46 -3.59
C GLY A 338 -7.68 -19.40 -4.22
N VAL A 339 -6.55 -19.86 -4.72
CA VAL A 339 -5.49 -19.03 -5.33
C VAL A 339 -5.99 -18.15 -6.49
N TRP A 340 -6.88 -18.68 -7.34
CA TRP A 340 -7.49 -17.91 -8.43
C TRP A 340 -8.43 -16.82 -7.95
N SER A 341 -9.10 -17.01 -6.82
CA SER A 341 -9.93 -15.97 -6.20
C SER A 341 -9.08 -14.81 -5.71
N ILE A 342 -7.94 -15.09 -5.07
CA ILE A 342 -6.98 -14.05 -4.67
C ILE A 342 -6.49 -13.25 -5.89
N ALA A 343 -6.13 -13.94 -6.98
CA ALA A 343 -5.75 -13.26 -8.23
C ALA A 343 -6.88 -12.36 -8.77
N LEU A 344 -8.14 -12.81 -8.69
CA LEU A 344 -9.31 -12.04 -9.10
C LEU A 344 -9.56 -10.83 -8.18
N LYS A 345 -9.41 -10.99 -6.85
CA LYS A 345 -9.50 -9.91 -5.87
C LYS A 345 -8.42 -8.85 -6.13
N ILE A 346 -7.17 -9.25 -6.39
CA ILE A 346 -6.08 -8.34 -6.80
C ILE A 346 -6.46 -7.61 -8.09
N ALA A 347 -7.01 -8.31 -9.07
CA ALA A 347 -7.43 -7.70 -10.33
C ALA A 347 -8.58 -6.69 -10.16
N ALA A 348 -9.56 -7.01 -9.32
CA ALA A 348 -10.66 -6.13 -8.97
C ALA A 348 -10.15 -4.85 -8.27
N LEU A 349 -9.27 -5.00 -7.28
CA LEU A 349 -8.61 -3.87 -6.61
C LEU A 349 -7.79 -3.04 -7.61
N GLY A 350 -7.04 -3.70 -8.51
CA GLY A 350 -6.24 -3.03 -9.52
C GLY A 350 -7.07 -2.21 -10.49
N LEU A 351 -8.17 -2.77 -11.01
CA LEU A 351 -9.12 -2.07 -11.87
C LEU A 351 -9.72 -0.86 -11.15
N ALA A 352 -10.22 -1.06 -9.92
CA ALA A 352 -10.83 0.01 -9.14
C ALA A 352 -9.84 1.13 -8.80
N ALA A 353 -8.61 0.77 -8.42
CA ALA A 353 -7.53 1.72 -8.17
C ALA A 353 -7.20 2.54 -9.42
N GLY A 354 -7.02 1.88 -10.58
CA GLY A 354 -6.75 2.55 -11.84
C GLY A 354 -7.87 3.53 -12.25
N LEU A 355 -9.12 3.14 -12.08
CA LEU A 355 -10.28 3.99 -12.36
C LEU A 355 -10.33 5.21 -11.42
N LEU A 356 -10.23 5.02 -10.10
CA LEU A 356 -10.33 6.10 -9.11
C LEU A 356 -9.14 7.05 -9.17
N PHE A 357 -7.91 6.54 -9.18
CA PHE A 357 -6.72 7.38 -9.20
C PHE A 357 -6.57 8.10 -10.53
N GLY A 358 -7.02 7.48 -11.64
CA GLY A 358 -7.08 8.12 -12.95
C GLY A 358 -8.08 9.28 -12.99
N SER A 359 -9.28 9.09 -12.43
CA SER A 359 -10.36 10.09 -12.46
C SER A 359 -10.19 11.21 -11.42
N LEU A 360 -9.54 10.93 -10.29
CA LEU A 360 -9.39 11.85 -9.15
C LEU A 360 -7.98 12.45 -9.02
N ALA A 361 -7.08 12.21 -9.99
CA ALA A 361 -5.72 12.75 -9.96
C ALA A 361 -5.74 14.28 -9.79
N PRO A 362 -5.21 14.84 -8.68
CA PRO A 362 -5.31 16.26 -8.40
C PRO A 362 -4.38 17.08 -9.30
N GLY A 363 -4.68 18.37 -9.47
CA GLY A 363 -3.77 19.31 -10.13
C GLY A 363 -2.57 19.69 -9.28
N SER A 364 -2.65 19.49 -7.97
CA SER A 364 -1.57 19.67 -7.00
C SER A 364 -0.63 18.46 -6.99
N LEU A 365 0.67 18.72 -7.10
CA LEU A 365 1.69 17.66 -7.01
C LEU A 365 1.88 17.16 -5.58
N VAL A 366 1.65 18.03 -4.60
CA VAL A 366 1.84 17.70 -3.20
C VAL A 366 0.69 16.80 -2.72
N ASP A 367 -0.55 17.10 -3.11
CA ASP A 367 -1.71 16.24 -2.85
C ASP A 367 -1.58 14.88 -3.52
N ALA A 368 -1.08 14.87 -4.76
CA ALA A 368 -0.79 13.63 -5.49
C ALA A 368 0.24 12.77 -4.75
N THR A 369 1.33 13.40 -4.29
CA THR A 369 2.39 12.71 -3.54
C THR A 369 1.86 12.16 -2.23
N LEU A 370 1.08 12.96 -1.51
CA LEU A 370 0.45 12.59 -0.25
C LEU A 370 -0.48 11.40 -0.45
N GLY A 371 -1.43 11.47 -1.39
CA GLY A 371 -2.36 10.37 -1.66
C GLY A 371 -1.68 9.09 -2.14
N LEU A 372 -0.57 9.18 -2.87
CA LEU A 372 0.21 8.00 -3.27
C LEU A 372 1.02 7.38 -2.13
N ALA A 373 1.35 8.14 -1.09
CA ALA A 373 2.07 7.61 0.07
C ALA A 373 1.14 6.90 1.08
N ILE A 374 -0.15 7.25 1.10
CA ILE A 374 -1.13 6.75 2.09
C ILE A 374 -1.33 5.24 2.08
N PRO A 375 -1.41 4.54 0.93
CA PRO A 375 -1.54 3.08 0.92
C PRO A 375 -0.45 2.36 1.71
N PHE A 376 0.75 2.95 1.78
CA PHE A 376 1.86 2.41 2.55
C PHE A 376 1.82 2.82 4.03
N ALA A 377 1.36 4.04 4.34
CA ALA A 377 1.36 4.60 5.69
C ALA A 377 0.10 4.26 6.53
N ALA A 378 -1.00 3.82 5.90
CA ALA A 378 -2.29 3.54 6.54
C ALA A 378 -2.31 2.23 7.35
N MET A 379 -1.36 2.10 8.27
CA MET A 379 -1.10 0.88 9.06
C MET A 379 -2.27 0.45 9.93
N THR A 380 -3.14 1.38 10.33
CA THR A 380 -4.36 1.07 11.11
C THR A 380 -5.20 -0.02 10.46
N PHE A 381 -5.37 0.02 9.13
CA PHE A 381 -6.17 -0.98 8.42
C PHE A 381 -5.49 -2.34 8.40
N SER A 382 -4.15 -2.38 8.27
CA SER A 382 -3.38 -3.61 8.38
C SER A 382 -3.46 -4.21 9.79
N SER A 383 -3.33 -3.40 10.85
CA SER A 383 -3.48 -3.86 12.24
C SER A 383 -4.89 -4.39 12.52
N ILE A 384 -5.95 -3.72 12.01
CA ILE A 384 -7.33 -4.22 12.12
C ILE A 384 -7.44 -5.59 11.44
N ALA A 385 -6.98 -5.72 10.19
CA ALA A 385 -7.05 -6.97 9.44
C ALA A 385 -6.31 -8.11 10.15
N ILE A 386 -5.10 -7.85 10.68
CA ILE A 386 -4.30 -8.82 11.42
C ILE A 386 -4.98 -9.24 12.74
N LEU A 387 -5.60 -8.31 13.46
CA LEU A 387 -6.29 -8.61 14.70
C LEU A 387 -7.59 -9.40 14.46
N THR A 388 -8.39 -9.01 13.47
CA THR A 388 -9.59 -9.79 13.09
C THR A 388 -9.23 -11.22 12.71
N ASP A 389 -8.09 -11.38 12.04
CA ASP A 389 -7.58 -12.68 11.62
C ASP A 389 -7.10 -13.56 12.78
N GLN A 390 -6.57 -12.96 13.85
CA GLN A 390 -6.22 -13.66 15.08
C GLN A 390 -7.45 -14.09 15.87
N LEU A 391 -8.53 -13.31 15.80
CA LEU A 391 -9.80 -13.64 16.45
C LEU A 391 -10.56 -14.75 15.70
N THR A 392 -10.31 -14.94 14.40
CA THR A 392 -10.93 -16.01 13.59
C THR A 392 -10.15 -17.33 13.62
N ALA A 393 -8.87 -17.33 13.98
CA ALA A 393 -8.08 -18.54 14.04
C ALA A 393 -8.62 -19.49 15.13
N PRO A 394 -8.78 -20.81 14.86
CA PRO A 394 -9.11 -21.74 15.92
C PRO A 394 -8.03 -21.67 17.01
N PRO A 395 -8.38 -21.85 18.30
CA PRO A 395 -7.38 -21.84 19.37
C PRO A 395 -6.27 -22.82 19.00
N GLU A 396 -5.01 -22.36 19.09
CA GLU A 396 -3.84 -23.20 18.77
C GLU A 396 -4.04 -24.57 19.40
N LEU A 397 -4.06 -25.62 18.55
CA LEU A 397 -4.10 -27.00 19.02
C LEU A 397 -2.98 -27.16 20.03
N THR A 398 -3.34 -27.34 21.30
CA THR A 398 -2.33 -27.50 22.33
C THR A 398 -1.53 -28.77 22.04
N ALA A 399 -0.29 -28.86 22.54
CA ALA A 399 0.50 -30.09 22.42
C ALA A 399 -0.29 -31.33 22.91
N ALA A 400 -1.22 -31.14 23.86
CA ALA A 400 -2.15 -32.16 24.35
C ALA A 400 -3.20 -32.58 23.31
N ASP A 401 -3.69 -31.67 22.46
CA ASP A 401 -4.65 -31.98 21.40
C ASP A 401 -3.99 -32.69 20.23
N ILE A 402 -2.75 -32.32 19.89
CA ILE A 402 -1.91 -33.01 18.91
C ILE A 402 -1.61 -34.45 19.37
N GLN A 403 -1.29 -34.62 20.65
CA GLN A 403 -1.03 -35.94 21.25
C GLN A 403 -2.28 -36.83 21.25
N ARG A 404 -3.47 -36.29 21.57
CA ARG A 404 -4.76 -37.01 21.46
C ARG A 404 -5.11 -37.42 20.03
N LEU A 405 -4.71 -36.63 19.04
CA LEU A 405 -4.90 -36.94 17.62
C LEU A 405 -4.01 -38.10 17.14
N MET A 406 -2.80 -38.24 17.71
CA MET A 406 -1.88 -39.34 17.43
C MET A 406 -2.27 -40.66 18.12
N GLU A 407 -3.07 -40.63 19.19
CA GLU A 407 -3.50 -41.82 19.95
C GLU A 407 -4.68 -42.59 19.34
N ARG A 408 -5.28 -42.12 18.22
CA ARG A 408 -6.39 -42.83 17.57
C ARG A 408 -5.91 -44.03 16.72
N PRO A 409 -6.48 -45.24 16.89
CA PRO A 409 -6.05 -46.43 16.16
C PRO A 409 -6.39 -46.33 14.66
N ILE A 410 -5.43 -46.74 13.83
CA ILE A 410 -5.49 -46.72 12.36
C ILE A 410 -6.28 -47.94 11.85
N PRO A 411 -7.41 -47.79 11.14
CA PRO A 411 -8.03 -48.90 10.43
C PRO A 411 -7.21 -49.26 9.18
N ALA A 412 -6.95 -50.55 9.01
CA ALA A 412 -6.19 -51.10 7.89
C ALA A 412 -7.06 -51.21 6.64
N HIS A 413 -7.03 -50.22 5.75
CA HIS A 413 -7.18 -50.40 4.28
C HIS A 413 -6.54 -49.19 3.57
N VAL A 414 -5.52 -49.47 2.75
CA VAL A 414 -4.63 -48.49 2.10
C VAL A 414 -4.86 -48.52 0.60
N SER A 415 -5.11 -47.35 -0.01
CA SER A 415 -4.99 -47.13 -1.45
C SER A 415 -3.97 -46.02 -1.71
N ALA A 416 -3.13 -46.21 -2.72
CA ALA A 416 -1.76 -45.71 -2.81
C ALA A 416 -1.56 -44.30 -3.42
N ASN A 417 -2.53 -43.39 -3.32
CA ASN A 417 -2.45 -42.06 -3.96
C ASN A 417 -2.72 -40.88 -3.01
N GLY A 418 -2.07 -40.84 -1.85
CA GLY A 418 -2.15 -39.68 -0.95
C GLY A 418 -0.91 -39.58 -0.07
N GLY A 419 -0.17 -38.47 -0.18
CA GLY A 419 0.81 -38.07 0.82
C GLY A 419 0.16 -37.95 2.20
N LEU A 420 0.96 -37.84 3.26
CA LEU A 420 0.57 -38.02 4.68
C LEU A 420 -0.64 -37.18 5.19
N PHE A 421 -1.14 -36.22 4.41
CA PHE A 421 -2.36 -35.42 4.67
C PHE A 421 -3.57 -35.80 3.78
N GLY A 422 -3.48 -36.86 2.98
CA GLY A 422 -4.54 -37.42 2.13
C GLY A 422 -5.55 -38.30 2.87
N ARG A 423 -5.65 -38.19 4.21
CA ARG A 423 -6.78 -38.74 4.97
C ARG A 423 -7.87 -37.68 5.01
N GLY A 424 -8.99 -37.95 4.34
CA GLY A 424 -10.22 -37.17 4.44
C GLY A 424 -10.81 -37.21 5.86
N ILE A 425 -10.19 -36.46 6.78
CA ILE A 425 -10.91 -35.80 7.86
C ILE A 425 -11.43 -34.53 7.20
N GLY A 426 -12.68 -34.55 6.75
CA GLY A 426 -13.35 -33.35 6.28
C GLY A 426 -13.53 -32.40 7.45
N ILE A 427 -12.51 -31.59 7.75
CA ILE A 427 -12.70 -30.37 8.52
C ILE A 427 -13.51 -29.48 7.57
N THR A 428 -14.83 -29.43 7.75
CA THR A 428 -15.63 -28.36 7.17
C THR A 428 -15.10 -27.06 7.72
N ILE A 429 -14.33 -26.35 6.90
CA ILE A 429 -13.88 -24.99 7.22
C ILE A 429 -15.12 -24.13 7.10
N ASP A 430 -15.63 -23.66 8.23
CA ASP A 430 -16.69 -22.65 8.21
C ASP A 430 -16.06 -21.30 7.87
N TYR A 431 -16.19 -20.89 6.61
CA TYR A 431 -15.67 -19.62 6.12
C TYR A 431 -16.49 -18.42 6.63
N VAL A 432 -17.72 -18.66 7.10
CA VAL A 432 -18.67 -17.61 7.51
C VAL A 432 -18.85 -17.65 9.02
N THR A 433 -17.83 -17.16 9.73
CA THR A 433 -17.88 -16.96 11.18
C THR A 433 -18.42 -15.57 11.52
N PRO A 434 -18.95 -15.34 12.74
CA PRO A 434 -19.33 -14.01 13.19
C PRO A 434 -18.20 -12.98 13.04
N GLN A 435 -16.94 -13.41 13.20
CA GLN A 435 -15.77 -12.58 13.07
C GLN A 435 -15.44 -12.24 11.61
N THR A 436 -15.54 -13.19 10.67
CA THR A 436 -15.36 -12.89 9.23
C THR A 436 -16.48 -11.97 8.70
N VAL A 437 -17.72 -12.19 9.15
CA VAL A 437 -18.86 -11.30 8.87
C VAL A 437 -18.60 -9.89 9.42
N GLY A 438 -18.18 -9.78 10.69
CA GLY A 438 -17.85 -8.50 11.32
C GLY A 438 -16.74 -7.74 10.59
N ALA A 439 -15.68 -8.46 10.18
CA ALA A 439 -14.55 -7.86 9.47
C ALA A 439 -14.96 -7.35 8.09
N ALA A 440 -15.67 -8.17 7.31
CA ALA A 440 -16.16 -7.81 5.98
C ALA A 440 -17.08 -6.57 6.04
N ILE A 441 -17.99 -6.52 7.01
CA ILE A 441 -18.88 -5.38 7.24
C ILE A 441 -18.07 -4.13 7.64
N LEU A 442 -17.12 -4.26 8.58
CA LEU A 442 -16.31 -3.12 9.02
C LEU A 442 -15.53 -2.50 7.86
N PHE A 443 -14.83 -3.30 7.06
CA PHE A 443 -14.10 -2.80 5.89
C PHE A 443 -15.04 -2.24 4.82
N ALA A 444 -16.19 -2.88 4.57
CA ALA A 444 -17.21 -2.35 3.66
C ALA A 444 -17.74 -0.97 4.12
N LEU A 445 -17.96 -0.77 5.42
CA LEU A 445 -18.38 0.53 5.98
C LEU A 445 -17.30 1.60 5.83
N ILE A 446 -16.03 1.26 6.09
CA ILE A 446 -14.89 2.17 5.90
C ILE A 446 -14.82 2.63 4.44
N ILE A 447 -14.90 1.69 3.50
CA ILE A 447 -14.86 1.97 2.06
C ILE A 447 -16.10 2.76 1.61
N GLY A 448 -17.28 2.39 2.13
CA GLY A 448 -18.54 3.09 1.85
C GLY A 448 -18.50 4.55 2.31
N PHE A 449 -17.92 4.82 3.48
CA PHE A 449 -17.71 6.19 3.98
C PHE A 449 -16.78 6.99 3.07
N CYS A 450 -15.63 6.42 2.68
CA CYS A 450 -14.72 7.03 1.72
C CYS A 450 -15.43 7.28 0.37
N GLY A 451 -16.22 6.33 -0.10
CA GLY A 451 -17.00 6.42 -1.33
C GLY A 451 -18.03 7.54 -1.30
N ALA A 452 -18.78 7.66 -0.20
CA ALA A 452 -19.72 8.76 0.01
C ALA A 452 -19.01 10.13 -0.02
N ALA A 453 -17.82 10.24 0.58
CA ALA A 453 -17.01 11.46 0.53
C ALA A 453 -16.53 11.80 -0.89
N ILE A 454 -16.13 10.80 -1.69
CA ILE A 454 -15.74 10.97 -3.10
C ILE A 454 -16.93 11.47 -3.95
N LEU A 455 -18.13 10.91 -3.71
CA LEU A 455 -19.34 11.19 -4.47
C LEU A 455 -20.04 12.49 -4.06
N ARG A 456 -19.75 13.05 -2.89
CA ARG A 456 -20.26 14.38 -2.50
C ARG A 456 -19.86 15.44 -3.53
N ARG A 457 -20.82 16.26 -3.94
CA ARG A 457 -20.57 17.46 -4.75
C ARG A 457 -19.80 18.46 -3.88
N SER A 458 -18.73 19.03 -4.42
CA SER A 458 -17.99 20.11 -3.77
C SER A 458 -18.96 21.28 -3.49
N HIS A 459 -18.93 21.87 -2.30
CA HIS A 459 -19.72 23.06 -2.00
C HIS A 459 -19.37 24.18 -3.02
N PRO A 460 -20.35 25.00 -3.46
CA PRO A 460 -20.02 26.18 -4.24
C PRO A 460 -19.10 27.09 -3.39
N PRO A 461 -18.14 27.80 -4.02
CA PRO A 461 -17.35 28.78 -3.30
C PRO A 461 -18.28 29.80 -2.65
N VAL A 462 -17.99 30.16 -1.40
CA VAL A 462 -18.67 31.27 -0.73
C VAL A 462 -18.41 32.51 -1.60
N GLU A 463 -19.46 33.03 -2.23
CA GLU A 463 -19.40 34.34 -2.88
C GLU A 463 -18.98 35.36 -1.83
N VAL A 464 -17.74 35.83 -1.94
CA VAL A 464 -17.32 37.06 -1.27
C VAL A 464 -18.15 38.15 -1.94
N SER A 465 -19.19 38.62 -1.25
CA SER A 465 -19.93 39.79 -1.66
C SER A 465 -18.94 40.96 -1.70
N GLU A 466 -18.61 41.42 -2.89
CA GLU A 466 -17.96 42.72 -3.06
C GLU A 466 -18.89 43.77 -2.43
N PRO A 467 -18.39 44.62 -1.50
CA PRO A 467 -19.19 45.72 -1.02
C PRO A 467 -19.47 46.64 -2.20
N THR A 468 -20.75 46.86 -2.46
CA THR A 468 -21.25 47.76 -3.48
C THR A 468 -20.78 49.17 -3.12
N GLU A 469 -19.80 49.70 -3.86
CA GLU A 469 -19.55 51.14 -3.88
C GLU A 469 -20.84 51.80 -4.36
N THR A 470 -21.49 52.49 -3.43
CA THR A 470 -22.57 53.44 -3.75
C THR A 470 -21.94 54.83 -3.87
N ALA A 471 -22.47 55.54 -4.88
CA ALA A 471 -22.00 56.78 -5.48
C ALA A 471 -21.84 57.97 -4.53
#